data_AF-A0A1M6ETD4-F1
#
_entry.id   AF-A0A1M6ETD4-F1
#
_cell.length_a   1.000
_cell.length_b   1.000
_cell.length_c   1.000
_cell.angle_alpha   90.00
_cell.angle_beta   90.00
_cell.angle_gamma   90.00
#
_symmetry.space_group_name_H-M   'P 1'
#
loop_
_entity.id
_entity.type
_entity.pdbx_description
1 polymer ?
#
loop_
_entity_poly.entity_id
_entity_poly.type
_entity_poly.pdbx_seq_one_letter_code
_entity_poly.pdbx_strand_id
1 'polypeptide(L)'
;MKGESGKRSFNYAKGLALGAAQCKRGDGESIDFTGRAFDLLACLTEAQALTTSAAASALSCHRKVAGSAFTSLWWAGMVCWVGVFAEMGQHKGQFRLWYPADGRPPKNAQEACRLAALGLFYALAKNEVPGFKWQVLRNGKGGVTAEMQLVTRAGIAEKWVIDAPRRGEDAFPHADVYIFPTLQEGEDLTPPGKRYTADELLLIPGELREKIFLKST
;
A
#
# COMPACT_ATOMS: atom_id res chain seq x y z
N MET A 1 14.96 -27.24 22.73
CA MET A 1 14.70 -27.82 21.39
C MET A 1 14.29 -26.70 20.46
N LYS A 2 14.98 -26.58 19.32
CA LYS A 2 14.70 -25.61 18.25
C LYS A 2 13.32 -25.92 17.64
N GLY A 3 12.45 -24.93 17.57
CA GLY A 3 11.10 -25.06 17.02
C GLY A 3 10.84 -24.01 15.95
N GLU A 4 10.91 -24.49 14.70
CA GLU A 4 10.34 -23.91 13.47
C GLU A 4 10.93 -22.61 12.93
N SER A 5 11.70 -22.77 11.84
CA SER A 5 12.01 -21.71 10.89
C SER A 5 10.70 -21.05 10.43
N GLY A 6 10.49 -19.80 10.88
CA GLY A 6 9.33 -19.01 10.50
C GLY A 6 9.16 -19.00 8.99
N LYS A 7 8.06 -19.58 8.51
CA LYS A 7 7.67 -19.53 7.10
C LYS A 7 7.53 -18.04 6.73
N ARG A 8 8.47 -17.51 5.96
CA ARG A 8 8.48 -16.10 5.53
C ARG A 8 7.18 -15.79 4.79
N SER A 9 6.34 -14.94 5.38
CA SER A 9 5.03 -14.58 4.84
C SER A 9 5.17 -13.33 3.98
N PHE A 10 5.18 -13.48 2.66
CA PHE A 10 5.05 -12.35 1.75
C PHE A 10 3.58 -12.01 1.51
N ASN A 11 3.29 -10.75 1.20
CA ASN A 11 1.94 -10.32 0.83
C ASN A 11 1.98 -9.68 -0.55
N TYR A 12 0.86 -9.71 -1.26
CA TYR A 12 0.73 -9.04 -2.56
C TYR A 12 1.83 -9.41 -3.58
N ALA A 13 2.39 -10.62 -3.52
CA ALA A 13 3.61 -10.92 -4.28
C ALA A 13 3.38 -10.99 -5.80
N LYS A 14 2.19 -11.45 -6.20
CA LYS A 14 1.77 -11.55 -7.59
C LYS A 14 0.26 -11.51 -7.69
N GLY A 15 -0.27 -10.60 -8.50
CA GLY A 15 -1.69 -10.57 -8.85
C GLY A 15 -2.04 -11.69 -9.81
N LEU A 16 -3.10 -12.45 -9.50
CA LEU A 16 -3.58 -13.58 -10.29
C LEU A 16 -4.89 -13.27 -11.02
N ALA A 17 -5.84 -12.66 -10.33
CA ALA A 17 -7.13 -12.27 -10.90
C ALA A 17 -7.72 -11.06 -10.18
N LEU A 18 -8.51 -10.27 -10.91
CA LEU A 18 -9.19 -9.08 -10.42
C LEU A 18 -10.69 -9.27 -10.59
N GLY A 19 -11.42 -9.14 -9.48
CA GLY A 19 -12.89 -9.14 -9.49
C GLY A 19 -13.46 -7.82 -9.99
N ALA A 20 -14.75 -7.82 -10.34
CA ALA A 20 -15.45 -6.61 -10.75
C ALA A 20 -15.48 -5.57 -9.64
N ALA A 21 -15.30 -4.30 -10.01
CA ALA A 21 -15.48 -3.16 -9.12
C ALA A 21 -16.89 -3.15 -8.50
N GLN A 22 -16.92 -3.00 -7.18
CA GLN A 22 -18.14 -2.91 -6.40
C GLN A 22 -18.32 -1.47 -5.95
N CYS A 23 -19.22 -0.77 -6.63
CA CYS A 23 -19.58 0.62 -6.35
C CYS A 23 -21.07 0.69 -6.02
N LYS A 24 -21.43 1.61 -5.13
CA LYS A 24 -22.83 1.90 -4.83
C LYS A 24 -23.19 3.27 -5.41
N ARG A 25 -24.36 3.40 -6.04
CA ARG A 25 -24.92 4.71 -6.37
C ARG A 25 -25.39 5.35 -5.05
N GLY A 26 -24.97 6.58 -4.80
CA GLY A 26 -25.05 7.28 -3.51
C GLY A 26 -26.47 7.67 -3.08
N ASP A 27 -27.36 6.70 -2.97
CA ASP A 27 -28.77 6.92 -2.58
C ASP A 27 -29.01 6.69 -1.08
N GLY A 28 -27.94 6.54 -0.29
CA GLY A 28 -28.00 6.24 1.15
C GLY A 28 -27.37 7.32 2.02
N GLU A 29 -28.04 7.70 3.10
CA GLU A 29 -27.45 8.52 4.16
C GLU A 29 -26.27 7.77 4.79
N SER A 30 -25.13 8.46 4.89
CA SER A 30 -23.95 7.94 5.58
C SER A 30 -24.14 8.04 7.09
N ILE A 31 -24.33 6.90 7.76
CA ILE A 31 -24.16 6.84 9.21
C ILE A 31 -22.68 6.53 9.49
N ASP A 32 -21.91 7.53 9.96
CA ASP A 32 -20.56 7.29 10.45
C ASP A 32 -20.62 6.67 11.85
N PHE A 33 -20.51 5.34 11.91
CA PHE A 33 -20.56 4.59 13.16
C PHE A 33 -19.29 4.75 14.02
N THR A 34 -18.24 5.39 13.50
CA THR A 34 -16.89 5.36 14.11
C THR A 34 -16.27 6.73 14.36
N GLY A 35 -16.78 7.79 13.71
CA GLY A 35 -16.15 9.10 13.67
C GLY A 35 -14.85 9.14 12.86
N ARG A 36 -14.55 8.08 12.08
CA ARG A 36 -13.29 7.91 11.34
C ARG A 36 -13.48 7.92 9.83
N ALA A 37 -14.71 8.03 9.34
CA ALA A 37 -14.98 7.97 7.91
C ALA A 37 -14.30 9.15 7.16
N PHE A 38 -14.32 10.34 7.76
CA PHE A 38 -13.68 11.52 7.18
C PHE A 38 -12.14 11.38 7.12
N ASP A 39 -11.50 10.99 8.24
CA ASP A 39 -10.05 10.74 8.28
C ASP A 39 -9.62 9.68 7.25
N LEU A 40 -10.41 8.62 7.13
CA LEU A 40 -10.17 7.55 6.16
C LEU A 40 -10.27 8.05 4.73
N LEU A 41 -11.28 8.87 4.42
CA LEU A 41 -11.45 9.45 3.09
C LEU A 41 -10.25 10.34 2.72
N ALA A 42 -9.76 11.18 3.66
CA ALA A 42 -8.55 11.96 3.45
C ALA A 42 -7.33 11.07 3.14
N CYS A 43 -7.16 9.97 3.87
CA CYS A 43 -6.10 9.00 3.60
C CYS A 43 -6.23 8.37 2.20
N LEU A 44 -7.45 8.04 1.77
CA LEU A 44 -7.72 7.47 0.44
C LEU A 44 -7.46 8.44 -0.69
N THR A 45 -7.75 9.73 -0.50
CA THR A 45 -7.47 10.76 -1.51
C THR A 45 -5.97 10.86 -1.78
N GLU A 46 -5.14 10.75 -0.74
CA GLU A 46 -3.68 10.76 -0.88
C GLU A 46 -3.16 9.41 -1.42
N ALA A 47 -3.51 8.30 -0.77
CA ALA A 47 -2.99 6.97 -1.12
C ALA A 47 -3.57 6.39 -2.41
N GLN A 48 -4.67 6.94 -2.92
CA GLN A 48 -5.53 6.46 -4.00
C GLN A 48 -6.15 5.06 -3.82
N ALA A 49 -5.51 4.18 -3.05
CA ALA A 49 -6.04 2.88 -2.72
C ALA A 49 -5.44 2.35 -1.42
N LEU A 50 -6.27 1.69 -0.60
CA LEU A 50 -5.84 1.09 0.66
C LEU A 50 -6.50 -0.27 0.86
N THR A 51 -5.76 -1.19 1.48
CA THR A 51 -6.37 -2.37 2.10
C THR A 51 -6.92 -1.98 3.47
N THR A 52 -7.84 -2.78 4.03
CA THR A 52 -8.36 -2.53 5.38
C THR A 52 -7.26 -2.53 6.45
N SER A 53 -6.20 -3.35 6.26
CA SER A 53 -5.07 -3.38 7.19
C SER A 53 -4.22 -2.11 7.09
N ALA A 54 -3.93 -1.64 5.87
CA ALA A 54 -3.20 -0.38 5.67
C ALA A 54 -3.98 0.82 6.24
N ALA A 55 -5.29 0.88 6.02
CA ALA A 55 -6.15 1.91 6.60
C ALA A 55 -6.17 1.87 8.14
N ALA A 56 -6.23 0.67 8.73
CA ALA A 56 -6.16 0.51 10.18
C ALA A 56 -4.83 1.06 10.74
N SER A 57 -3.71 0.80 10.04
CA SER A 57 -2.41 1.38 10.38
C SER A 57 -2.43 2.90 10.26
N ALA A 58 -2.87 3.45 9.11
CA ALA A 58 -2.89 4.89 8.85
C ALA A 58 -3.74 5.70 9.84
N LEU A 59 -4.80 5.08 10.38
CA LEU A 59 -5.70 5.68 11.37
C LEU A 59 -5.31 5.33 12.82
N SER A 60 -4.24 4.56 13.01
CA SER A 60 -3.83 4.02 14.31
C SER A 60 -4.99 3.38 15.08
N CYS A 61 -5.80 2.57 14.39
CA CYS A 61 -7.01 1.97 14.94
C CYS A 61 -7.11 0.45 14.69
N HIS A 62 -8.05 -0.21 15.36
CA HIS A 62 -8.28 -1.64 15.15
C HIS A 62 -8.87 -1.90 13.75
N ARG A 63 -8.47 -3.01 13.10
CA ARG A 63 -8.92 -3.39 11.75
C ARG A 63 -10.45 -3.40 11.58
N LYS A 64 -11.19 -3.79 12.62
CA LYS A 64 -12.67 -3.74 12.62
C LYS A 64 -13.20 -2.31 12.47
N VAL A 65 -12.58 -1.33 13.13
CA VAL A 65 -12.97 0.09 13.05
C VAL A 65 -12.75 0.63 11.65
N ALA A 66 -11.56 0.40 11.06
CA ALA A 66 -11.30 0.76 9.67
C ALA A 66 -12.26 0.07 8.69
N GLY A 67 -12.59 -1.21 8.92
CA GLY A 67 -13.58 -1.95 8.14
C GLY A 67 -14.99 -1.35 8.21
N SER A 68 -15.43 -0.94 9.41
CA SER A 68 -16.71 -0.24 9.59
C SER A 68 -16.71 1.12 8.90
N ALA A 69 -15.62 1.89 8.99
CA ALA A 69 -15.49 3.19 8.31
C ALA A 69 -15.57 3.04 6.78
N PHE A 70 -14.87 2.06 6.19
CA PHE A 70 -15.02 1.73 4.76
C PHE A 70 -16.45 1.35 4.40
N THR A 71 -17.11 0.58 5.26
CA THR A 71 -18.49 0.16 5.03
C THR A 71 -19.42 1.37 5.02
N SER A 72 -19.29 2.30 5.98
CA SER A 72 -20.02 3.57 5.98
C SER A 72 -19.80 4.37 4.70
N LEU A 73 -18.54 4.58 4.30
CA LEU A 73 -18.21 5.31 3.06
C LEU A 73 -18.76 4.62 1.81
N TRP A 74 -18.80 3.29 1.78
CA TRP A 74 -19.34 2.53 0.66
C TRP A 74 -20.86 2.65 0.56
N TRP A 75 -21.56 2.60 1.71
CA TRP A 75 -23.00 2.86 1.77
C TRP A 75 -23.37 4.27 1.30
N ALA A 76 -22.49 5.23 1.57
CA ALA A 76 -22.58 6.62 1.12
C ALA A 76 -22.18 6.85 -0.35
N GLY A 77 -21.68 5.81 -1.05
CA GLY A 77 -21.20 5.93 -2.43
C GLY A 77 -19.88 6.71 -2.59
N MET A 78 -19.12 6.92 -1.51
CA MET A 78 -17.87 7.70 -1.52
C MET A 78 -16.65 6.86 -1.89
N VAL A 79 -16.72 5.54 -1.74
CA VAL A 79 -15.65 4.60 -2.09
C VAL A 79 -16.20 3.41 -2.87
N CYS A 80 -15.33 2.82 -3.68
CA CYS A 80 -15.52 1.54 -4.32
C CYS A 80 -14.48 0.53 -3.81
N TRP A 81 -14.67 -0.74 -4.12
CA TRP A 81 -13.66 -1.76 -3.88
C TRP A 81 -13.61 -2.82 -4.97
N VAL A 82 -12.45 -3.46 -5.10
CA VAL A 82 -12.24 -4.64 -5.94
C VAL A 82 -11.72 -5.80 -5.08
N GLY A 83 -12.16 -7.02 -5.40
CA GLY A 83 -11.55 -8.23 -4.88
C GLY A 83 -10.32 -8.60 -5.71
N VAL A 84 -9.20 -8.88 -5.06
CA VAL A 84 -7.94 -9.24 -5.72
C VAL A 84 -7.52 -10.62 -5.24
N PHE A 85 -7.31 -11.55 -6.18
CA PHE A 85 -6.67 -12.83 -5.90
C PHE A 85 -5.18 -12.70 -6.17
N ALA A 86 -4.36 -13.08 -5.21
CA ALA A 86 -2.91 -12.90 -5.27
C ALA A 86 -2.15 -14.05 -4.59
N GLU A 87 -0.87 -14.18 -4.92
CA GLU A 87 0.06 -15.00 -4.14
C GLU A 87 0.37 -14.30 -2.81
N MET A 88 0.08 -14.98 -1.69
CA MET A 88 0.25 -14.47 -0.33
C MET A 88 0.75 -15.60 0.58
N GLY A 89 1.98 -15.47 1.07
CA GLY A 89 2.67 -16.54 1.78
C GLY A 89 2.77 -17.80 0.92
N GLN A 90 2.65 -18.98 1.53
CA GLN A 90 2.76 -20.25 0.78
C GLN A 90 1.53 -20.59 -0.08
N HIS A 91 0.50 -19.72 -0.10
CA HIS A 91 -0.79 -20.04 -0.71
C HIS A 91 -1.32 -18.90 -1.61
N LYS A 92 -2.38 -19.20 -2.35
CA LYS A 92 -3.19 -18.18 -3.02
C LYS A 92 -4.17 -17.59 -2.01
N GLY A 93 -4.18 -16.27 -1.90
CA GLY A 93 -5.05 -15.52 -1.00
C GLY A 93 -5.95 -14.55 -1.76
N GLN A 94 -6.83 -13.89 -1.02
CA GLN A 94 -7.66 -12.81 -1.53
C GLN A 94 -7.64 -11.61 -0.58
N PHE A 95 -7.68 -10.40 -1.13
CA PHE A 95 -7.85 -9.17 -0.36
C PHE A 95 -8.80 -8.21 -1.07
N ARG A 96 -9.37 -7.28 -0.31
CA ARG A 96 -10.11 -6.14 -0.86
C ARG A 96 -9.20 -4.93 -0.94
N LEU A 97 -9.19 -4.31 -2.11
CA LEU A 97 -8.56 -3.01 -2.32
C LEU A 97 -9.66 -1.96 -2.47
N TRP A 98 -9.67 -0.99 -1.56
CA TRP A 98 -10.61 0.11 -1.54
C TRP A 98 -10.01 1.33 -2.22
N TYR A 99 -10.80 2.10 -2.94
CA TYR A 99 -10.38 3.32 -3.65
C TYR A 99 -11.53 4.33 -3.71
N PRO A 100 -11.26 5.64 -3.90
CA PRO A 100 -12.31 6.66 -4.04
C PRO A 100 -13.29 6.34 -5.17
N ALA A 101 -14.57 6.69 -5.02
CA ALA A 101 -15.59 6.39 -6.04
C ALA A 101 -15.38 7.15 -7.36
N ASP A 102 -14.80 8.35 -7.29
CA ASP A 102 -14.33 9.15 -8.43
C ASP A 102 -12.92 8.75 -8.90
N GLY A 103 -12.27 7.85 -8.17
CA GLY A 103 -10.94 7.34 -8.45
C GLY A 103 -10.92 6.31 -9.58
N ARG A 104 -9.78 6.21 -10.26
CA ARG A 104 -9.56 5.20 -11.29
C ARG A 104 -9.35 3.81 -10.66
N PRO A 105 -10.12 2.77 -11.04
CA PRO A 105 -9.87 1.40 -10.58
C PRO A 105 -8.51 0.89 -11.09
N PRO A 106 -7.88 -0.10 -10.41
CA PRO A 106 -6.70 -0.77 -10.97
C PRO A 106 -7.06 -1.47 -12.30
N LYS A 107 -6.15 -1.44 -13.28
CA LYS A 107 -6.41 -2.07 -14.60
C LYS A 107 -6.38 -3.60 -14.53
N ASN A 108 -5.56 -4.15 -13.63
CA ASN A 108 -5.36 -5.59 -13.48
C ASN A 108 -4.95 -5.94 -12.05
N ALA A 109 -4.83 -7.23 -11.77
CA ALA A 109 -4.48 -7.74 -10.44
C ALA A 109 -3.07 -7.33 -9.98
N GLN A 110 -2.13 -7.15 -10.92
CA GLN A 110 -0.77 -6.73 -10.61
C GLN A 110 -0.72 -5.27 -10.17
N GLU A 111 -1.40 -4.37 -10.91
CA GLU A 111 -1.56 -2.97 -10.51
C GLU A 111 -2.23 -2.86 -9.15
N ALA A 112 -3.22 -3.70 -8.86
CA ALA A 112 -3.87 -3.74 -7.55
C ALA A 112 -2.91 -4.18 -6.43
N CYS A 113 -2.00 -5.12 -6.69
CA CYS A 113 -0.96 -5.52 -5.73
C CYS A 113 0.08 -4.41 -5.51
N ARG A 114 0.50 -3.70 -6.57
CA ARG A 114 1.37 -2.51 -6.46
C ARG A 114 0.74 -1.44 -5.57
N LEU A 115 -0.52 -1.11 -5.84
CA LEU A 115 -1.28 -0.13 -5.05
C LEU A 115 -1.42 -0.56 -3.59
N ALA A 116 -1.62 -1.85 -3.32
CA ALA A 116 -1.69 -2.36 -1.95
C ALA A 116 -0.37 -2.19 -1.18
N ALA A 117 0.77 -2.49 -1.83
CA ALA A 117 2.10 -2.31 -1.24
C ALA A 117 2.45 -0.83 -1.02
N LEU A 118 2.18 0.03 -2.00
CA LEU A 118 2.34 1.48 -1.88
C LEU A 118 1.45 2.07 -0.79
N GLY A 119 0.19 1.63 -0.69
CA GLY A 119 -0.74 2.06 0.35
C GLY A 119 -0.30 1.65 1.76
N LEU A 120 0.39 0.51 1.89
CA LEU A 120 0.97 0.08 3.15
C LEU A 120 2.17 0.94 3.55
N PHE A 121 3.05 1.26 2.60
CA PHE A 121 4.16 2.19 2.83
C PHE A 121 3.64 3.57 3.25
N TYR A 122 2.66 4.11 2.52
CA TYR A 122 1.98 5.36 2.87
C TYR A 122 1.43 5.34 4.29
N ALA A 123 0.76 4.25 4.69
CA ALA A 123 0.14 4.14 6.00
C ALA A 123 1.15 4.23 7.16
N LEU A 124 2.34 3.67 6.98
CA LEU A 124 3.44 3.83 7.94
C LEU A 124 4.02 5.24 7.89
N ALA A 125 4.29 5.77 6.69
CA ALA A 125 4.83 7.12 6.52
C ALA A 125 3.92 8.18 7.16
N LYS A 126 2.59 8.02 7.07
CA LYS A 126 1.62 8.95 7.66
C LYS A 126 1.74 9.11 9.17
N ASN A 127 2.06 8.02 9.86
CA ASN A 127 2.18 8.04 11.32
C ASN A 127 3.54 8.58 11.78
N GLU A 128 4.55 8.55 10.91
CA GLU A 128 5.95 8.67 11.34
C GLU A 128 6.72 9.83 10.71
N VAL A 129 6.26 10.36 9.58
CA VAL A 129 6.94 11.43 8.85
C VAL A 129 6.05 12.67 8.82
N PRO A 130 6.14 13.55 9.84
CA PRO A 130 5.33 14.75 9.91
C PRO A 130 5.47 15.62 8.66
N GLY A 131 4.34 16.04 8.10
CA GLY A 131 4.30 16.99 7.00
C GLY A 131 4.81 16.47 5.65
N PHE A 132 5.00 15.16 5.49
CA PHE A 132 5.30 14.59 4.17
C PHE A 132 4.17 14.86 3.18
N LYS A 133 4.53 14.98 1.90
CA LYS A 133 3.57 14.97 0.80
C LYS A 133 3.67 13.66 0.05
N TRP A 134 2.52 13.09 -0.31
CA TRP A 134 2.42 11.83 -1.02
C TRP A 134 1.60 12.00 -2.29
N GLN A 135 2.06 11.38 -3.38
CA GLN A 135 1.31 11.33 -4.62
C GLN A 135 1.54 10.00 -5.33
N VAL A 136 0.46 9.29 -5.65
CA VAL A 136 0.54 8.10 -6.52
C VAL A 136 0.53 8.53 -7.99
N LEU A 137 1.52 8.07 -8.74
CA LEU A 137 1.67 8.32 -10.17
C LEU A 137 1.29 7.07 -10.97
N ARG A 138 0.28 7.18 -11.82
CA ARG A 138 -0.18 6.09 -12.69
C ARG A 138 0.26 6.34 -14.13
N ASN A 139 1.50 6.00 -14.44
CA ASN A 139 2.11 6.26 -15.73
C ASN A 139 1.78 5.11 -16.68
N GLY A 140 1.06 5.40 -17.77
CA GLY A 140 0.53 4.37 -18.69
C GLY A 140 1.55 3.34 -19.21
N LYS A 141 2.83 3.73 -19.30
CA LYS A 141 3.95 2.88 -19.77
C LYS A 141 4.90 2.36 -18.68
N GLY A 142 4.92 2.97 -17.49
CA GLY A 142 5.86 2.64 -16.39
C GLY A 142 5.23 1.93 -15.20
N GLY A 143 3.92 1.65 -15.28
CA GLY A 143 3.16 1.10 -14.17
C GLY A 143 2.79 2.17 -13.13
N VAL A 144 2.50 1.72 -11.92
CA VAL A 144 2.13 2.59 -10.79
C VAL A 144 3.33 2.73 -9.86
N THR A 145 3.69 3.97 -9.57
CA THR A 145 4.71 4.36 -8.58
C THR A 145 4.11 5.40 -7.63
N ALA A 146 4.86 5.79 -6.60
CA ALA A 146 4.52 6.93 -5.76
C ALA A 146 5.70 7.91 -5.65
N GLU A 147 5.38 9.16 -5.38
CA GLU A 147 6.35 10.17 -4.97
C GLU A 147 6.09 10.57 -3.53
N MET A 148 7.15 10.59 -2.74
CA MET A 148 7.15 11.10 -1.37
C MET A 148 8.09 12.30 -1.30
N GLN A 149 7.58 13.44 -0.85
CA GLN A 149 8.39 14.61 -0.54
C GLN A 149 8.42 14.80 0.97
N LEU A 150 9.61 14.92 1.55
CA LEU A 150 9.80 15.16 2.97
C LEU A 150 10.86 16.25 3.20
N VAL A 151 10.79 16.89 4.35
CA VAL A 151 11.86 17.77 4.83
C VAL A 151 12.60 17.01 5.92
N THR A 152 13.89 16.79 5.72
CA THR A 152 14.74 16.13 6.71
C THR A 152 14.89 17.01 7.96
N ARG A 153 15.39 16.44 9.06
CA ARG A 153 15.70 17.20 10.28
C ARG A 153 16.70 18.34 10.06
N ALA A 154 17.51 18.25 9.00
CA ALA A 154 18.45 19.29 8.59
C ALA A 154 17.79 20.40 7.73
N GLY A 155 16.48 20.38 7.53
CA GLY A 155 15.76 21.34 6.69
C GLY A 155 15.92 21.10 5.19
N ILE A 156 16.57 19.99 4.79
CA ILE A 156 16.80 19.66 3.38
C ILE A 156 15.57 18.95 2.83
N ALA A 157 15.01 19.47 1.74
CA ALA A 157 13.93 18.83 1.01
C ALA A 157 14.46 17.61 0.25
N GLU A 158 13.89 16.44 0.54
CA GLU A 158 14.13 15.21 -0.20
C GLU A 158 12.87 14.78 -0.94
N LYS A 159 13.08 14.24 -2.14
CA LYS A 159 12.03 13.63 -2.95
C LYS A 159 12.44 12.21 -3.27
N TRP A 160 11.59 11.25 -2.94
CA TRP A 160 11.78 9.84 -3.26
C TRP A 160 10.72 9.38 -4.26
N VAL A 161 11.17 8.72 -5.32
CA VAL A 161 10.31 7.91 -6.17
C VAL A 161 10.28 6.48 -5.61
N ILE A 162 9.09 5.97 -5.34
CA ILE A 162 8.88 4.67 -4.71
C ILE A 162 8.21 3.76 -5.73
N ASP A 163 8.85 2.63 -6.03
CA ASP A 163 8.28 1.58 -6.87
C ASP A 163 8.02 0.33 -6.03
N ALA A 164 7.00 -0.44 -6.40
CA ALA A 164 6.59 -1.64 -5.70
C ALA A 164 6.48 -2.83 -6.68
N PRO A 165 7.58 -3.22 -7.36
CA PRO A 165 7.53 -4.27 -8.38
C PRO A 165 7.01 -5.58 -7.78
N ARG A 166 6.12 -6.25 -8.50
CA ARG A 166 5.58 -7.56 -8.16
C ARG A 166 6.30 -8.63 -8.95
N ARG A 167 6.17 -9.91 -8.57
CA ARG A 167 6.85 -11.01 -9.25
C ARG A 167 6.45 -11.07 -10.72
N GLY A 168 7.46 -11.15 -11.59
CA GLY A 168 7.30 -11.18 -13.04
C GLY A 168 7.11 -9.80 -13.68
N GLU A 169 7.32 -8.72 -12.92
CA GLU A 169 7.36 -7.36 -13.46
C GLU A 169 8.79 -6.79 -13.42
N ASP A 170 9.08 -5.89 -14.35
CA ASP A 170 10.30 -5.09 -14.32
C ASP A 170 10.16 -3.94 -13.33
N ALA A 171 11.21 -3.72 -12.55
CA ALA A 171 11.31 -2.61 -11.62
C ALA A 171 11.54 -1.29 -12.37
N PHE A 172 10.97 -0.20 -11.85
CA PHE A 172 11.12 1.12 -12.45
C PHE A 172 12.54 1.66 -12.20
N PRO A 173 13.39 1.84 -13.24
CA PRO A 173 14.83 2.08 -13.05
C PRO A 173 15.18 3.36 -12.26
N HIS A 174 14.29 4.35 -12.30
CA HIS A 174 14.49 5.65 -11.65
C HIS A 174 13.90 5.72 -10.24
N ALA A 175 13.40 4.61 -9.68
CA ALA A 175 12.97 4.60 -8.29
C ALA A 175 14.16 4.77 -7.34
N ASP A 176 13.92 5.45 -6.23
CA ASP A 176 14.85 5.65 -5.13
C ASP A 176 14.66 4.61 -4.03
N VAL A 177 13.44 4.13 -3.87
CA VAL A 177 13.05 3.09 -2.92
C VAL A 177 12.23 2.02 -3.66
N TYR A 178 12.61 0.75 -3.50
CA TYR A 178 11.87 -0.40 -4.02
C TYR A 178 11.19 -1.16 -2.88
N ILE A 179 9.92 -1.53 -3.09
CA ILE A 179 9.17 -2.39 -2.18
C ILE A 179 9.02 -3.75 -2.84
N PHE A 180 9.66 -4.78 -2.28
CA PHE A 180 9.57 -6.16 -2.77
C PHE A 180 8.67 -7.03 -1.88
N PRO A 181 8.24 -8.21 -2.33
CA PRO A 181 7.41 -9.08 -1.49
C PRO A 181 8.14 -9.63 -0.26
N THR A 182 9.44 -9.91 -0.37
CA THR A 182 10.31 -10.40 0.71
C THR A 182 11.60 -9.59 0.81
N LEU A 183 12.25 -9.64 1.97
CA LEU A 183 13.58 -9.06 2.18
C LEU A 183 14.63 -9.65 1.24
N GLN A 184 14.58 -10.97 1.01
CA GLN A 184 15.52 -11.65 0.13
C GLN A 184 15.40 -11.13 -1.31
N GLU A 185 14.18 -11.00 -1.83
CA GLU A 185 13.96 -10.42 -3.16
C GLU A 185 14.46 -8.98 -3.23
N GLY A 186 14.28 -8.20 -2.16
CA GLY A 186 14.85 -6.86 -2.06
C GLY A 186 16.37 -6.87 -2.11
N GLU A 187 17.02 -7.76 -1.39
CA GLU A 187 18.48 -7.89 -1.44
C GLU A 187 18.97 -8.33 -2.82
N ASP A 188 18.29 -9.28 -3.46
CA ASP A 188 18.74 -9.87 -4.73
C ASP A 188 18.48 -8.96 -5.95
N LEU A 189 17.36 -8.22 -5.94
CA LEU A 189 16.85 -7.50 -7.11
C LEU A 189 17.06 -5.98 -7.07
N THR A 190 17.36 -5.41 -5.91
CA THR A 190 17.58 -3.96 -5.81
C THR A 190 18.90 -3.56 -6.48
N PRO A 191 18.92 -2.51 -7.32
CA PRO A 191 20.17 -1.99 -7.87
C PRO A 191 21.11 -1.46 -6.76
N PRO A 192 22.44 -1.64 -6.89
CA PRO A 192 23.41 -1.06 -5.94
C PRO A 192 23.21 0.44 -5.75
N GLY A 193 23.32 0.91 -4.49
CA GLY A 193 23.13 2.32 -4.14
C GLY A 193 21.67 2.77 -4.04
N LYS A 194 20.70 1.90 -4.33
CA LYS A 194 19.27 2.16 -4.13
C LYS A 194 18.76 1.57 -2.82
N ARG A 195 17.64 2.11 -2.34
CA ARG A 195 17.01 1.65 -1.10
C ARG A 195 15.95 0.61 -1.38
N TYR A 196 15.73 -0.29 -0.42
CA TYR A 196 14.67 -1.28 -0.52
C TYR A 196 14.01 -1.57 0.83
N THR A 197 12.80 -2.07 0.76
CA THR A 197 12.05 -2.63 1.88
C THR A 197 11.20 -3.80 1.38
N ALA A 198 10.44 -4.43 2.27
CA ALA A 198 9.61 -5.57 1.94
C ALA A 198 8.23 -5.53 2.58
N ASP A 199 7.22 -6.08 1.90
CA ASP A 199 5.85 -6.13 2.40
C ASP A 199 5.76 -6.81 3.78
N GLU A 200 6.56 -7.86 4.00
CA GLU A 200 6.62 -8.58 5.27
C GLU A 200 7.07 -7.70 6.44
N LEU A 201 7.91 -6.70 6.19
CA LEU A 201 8.33 -5.73 7.21
C LEU A 201 7.32 -4.60 7.39
N LEU A 202 6.72 -4.14 6.29
CA LEU A 202 5.76 -3.05 6.32
C LEU A 202 4.44 -3.45 7.00
N LEU A 203 4.14 -4.75 7.11
CA LEU A 203 2.96 -5.24 7.84
C LEU A 203 3.15 -5.33 9.35
N ILE A 204 4.41 -5.36 9.80
CA ILE A 204 4.73 -5.40 11.23
C ILE A 204 4.70 -3.96 11.76
N PRO A 205 4.13 -3.67 12.93
CA PRO A 205 4.24 -2.35 13.55
C PRO A 205 5.70 -1.92 13.77
N GLY A 206 5.96 -0.61 13.85
CA GLY A 206 7.29 -0.05 14.12
C GLY A 206 7.81 0.83 13.00
N GLU A 207 8.97 1.44 13.21
CA GLU A 207 9.44 2.58 12.42
C GLU A 207 9.80 2.21 10.97
N LEU A 208 9.20 2.90 10.01
CA LEU A 208 9.45 2.81 8.56
C LEU A 208 10.92 3.00 8.22
N ARG A 209 11.60 3.97 8.86
CA ARG A 209 13.02 4.24 8.60
C ARG A 209 13.94 3.06 8.95
N GLU A 210 13.56 2.26 9.94
CA GLU A 210 14.33 1.08 10.36
C GLU A 210 14.07 -0.13 9.44
N LYS A 211 13.07 -0.03 8.58
CA LYS A 211 12.66 -1.07 7.63
C LYS A 211 13.14 -0.79 6.20
N ILE A 212 13.87 0.31 5.99
CA ILE A 212 14.42 0.69 4.69
C ILE A 212 15.93 0.46 4.72
N PHE A 213 16.40 -0.41 3.85
CA PHE A 213 17.81 -0.80 3.74
C PHE A 213 18.44 -0.17 2.52
N LEU A 214 19.74 0.12 2.59
CA LEU A 214 20.53 0.52 1.43
C LEU A 214 21.19 -0.73 0.84
N LYS A 215 21.00 -0.97 -0.46
CA LYS A 215 21.72 -2.04 -1.14
C LYS A 215 23.19 -1.64 -1.28
N SER A 216 24.06 -2.34 -0.58
CA SER A 216 25.51 -2.24 -0.77
C SER A 216 25.91 -2.81 -2.13
N THR A 217 27.08 -2.37 -2.62
CA THR A 217 27.76 -2.93 -3.79
C THR A 217 27.89 -4.44 -3.73
#